data_AF-A0A2D9NFQ1-F1
#
_entry.id   AF-A0A2D9NFQ1-F1
#
_cell.length_a   1.000
_cell.length_b   1.000
_cell.length_c   1.000
_cell.angle_alpha   90.00
_cell.angle_beta   90.00
_cell.angle_gamma   90.00
#
_symmetry.space_group_name_H-M   'P 1'
#
loop_
_entity.id
_entity.type
_entity.pdbx_description
1 polymer ?
#
loop_
_entity_poly.entity_id
_entity_poly.type
_entity_poly.pdbx_seq_one_letter_code
_entity_poly.pdbx_strand_id
1 'polypeptide(L)'
;PDDRIWVTGSSIALISFQTILFLTSLQQGRIGTPMEELLNLWPVAIFGLIGIILVLLSHILMEKWTSIEQGIFQVGIGGCFVLYGCLHSYIRMMLKLEEAGQILTLDLIDSSSVSRDGVVDLFNPEALFWALIVPALVLIPVYLFVGRPNLQKLRNCEISIPGLLPPGLSLSDYENERTQFHDKMESLTWKAILASPIVLIAMYGQAVDGIATGIGLVEYGYSEKHVFSSAVIEFFGTAYGFTVLKCFIGIVVWWFYALQRWEYRYRHLRILMALALMTVGLAPGLRDVWRMALGV
;
A
#
# COMPACT_ATOMS: atom_id res chain seq x y z
N PRO A 1 -25.15 -4.46 13.87
CA PRO A 1 -25.23 -5.71 13.08
C PRO A 1 -25.50 -5.44 11.60
N ASP A 2 -26.51 -4.61 11.30
CA ASP A 2 -26.97 -4.35 9.92
C ASP A 2 -25.95 -3.58 9.05
N ASP A 3 -25.24 -2.59 9.61
CA ASP A 3 -24.26 -1.81 8.85
C ASP A 3 -23.13 -2.67 8.25
N ARG A 4 -22.74 -3.77 8.92
CA ARG A 4 -21.65 -4.65 8.45
C ARG A 4 -22.01 -5.42 7.19
N ILE A 5 -23.28 -5.79 7.06
CA ILE A 5 -23.80 -6.48 5.87
C ILE A 5 -23.81 -5.48 4.71
N TRP A 6 -24.27 -4.25 4.94
CA TRP A 6 -24.23 -3.18 3.95
C TRP A 6 -22.81 -2.83 3.49
N VAL A 7 -21.85 -2.78 4.41
CA VAL A 7 -20.42 -2.58 4.10
C VAL A 7 -19.88 -3.72 3.22
N THR A 8 -20.22 -4.97 3.54
CA THR A 8 -19.79 -6.12 2.75
C THR A 8 -20.42 -6.10 1.36
N GLY A 9 -21.72 -5.81 1.26
CA GLY A 9 -22.42 -5.66 -0.01
C GLY A 9 -21.83 -4.54 -0.87
N SER A 10 -21.52 -3.40 -0.26
CA SER A 10 -20.85 -2.27 -0.92
C SER A 10 -19.44 -2.66 -1.41
N SER A 11 -18.70 -3.42 -0.61
CA SER A 11 -17.37 -3.91 -0.99
C SER A 11 -17.43 -4.84 -2.19
N ILE A 12 -18.39 -5.78 -2.20
CA ILE A 12 -18.64 -6.68 -3.33
C ILE A 12 -19.01 -5.88 -4.59
N ALA A 13 -19.87 -4.87 -4.46
CA ALA A 13 -20.26 -4.01 -5.58
C ALA A 13 -19.05 -3.25 -6.16
N LEU A 14 -18.19 -2.69 -5.32
CA LEU A 14 -16.97 -1.99 -5.74
C LEU A 14 -15.97 -2.94 -6.44
N ILE A 15 -15.76 -4.14 -5.90
CA ILE A 15 -14.86 -5.14 -6.51
C ILE A 15 -15.44 -5.63 -7.84
N SER A 16 -16.75 -5.85 -7.91
CA SER A 16 -17.42 -6.23 -9.16
C SER A 16 -17.27 -5.13 -10.21
N PHE A 17 -17.48 -3.87 -9.81
CA PHE A 17 -17.28 -2.72 -10.67
C PHE A 17 -15.82 -2.61 -11.14
N GLN A 18 -14.85 -2.77 -10.25
CA GLN A 18 -13.42 -2.80 -10.60
C GLN A 18 -13.11 -3.92 -11.59
N THR A 19 -13.64 -5.13 -11.37
CA THR A 19 -13.45 -6.29 -12.27
C THR A 19 -14.01 -5.99 -13.65
N ILE A 20 -15.23 -5.45 -13.73
CA ILE A 20 -15.87 -5.08 -15.00
C ILE A 20 -15.07 -3.99 -15.70
N LEU A 21 -14.65 -2.94 -14.98
CA LEU A 21 -13.84 -1.87 -15.54
C LEU A 21 -12.53 -2.38 -16.14
N PHE A 22 -11.82 -3.27 -15.46
CA PHE A 22 -10.59 -3.83 -16.00
C PHE A 22 -10.84 -4.75 -17.20
N LEU A 23 -11.89 -5.58 -17.15
CA LEU A 23 -12.28 -6.42 -18.28
C LEU A 23 -12.62 -5.58 -19.51
N THR A 24 -13.44 -4.53 -19.36
CA THR A 24 -13.81 -3.66 -20.48
C THR A 24 -12.63 -2.86 -20.99
N SER A 25 -11.81 -2.32 -20.10
CA SER A 25 -10.60 -1.57 -20.45
C SER A 25 -9.61 -2.42 -21.25
N LEU A 26 -9.28 -3.63 -20.77
CA LEU A 26 -8.37 -4.55 -21.48
C LEU A 26 -8.99 -5.07 -22.78
N GLN A 27 -10.30 -5.33 -22.79
CA GLN A 27 -11.00 -5.74 -24.01
C GLN A 27 -10.97 -4.66 -25.07
N GLN A 28 -11.16 -3.38 -24.71
CA GLN A 28 -11.04 -2.27 -25.64
C GLN A 28 -9.58 -2.08 -26.10
N GLY A 29 -8.63 -2.19 -25.17
CA GLY A 29 -7.21 -2.03 -25.46
C GLY A 29 -6.63 -3.08 -26.41
N ARG A 30 -7.19 -4.30 -26.45
CA ARG A 30 -6.70 -5.38 -27.33
C ARG A 30 -7.26 -5.35 -28.75
N ILE A 31 -8.46 -4.79 -28.98
CA ILE A 31 -9.13 -4.85 -30.28
C ILE A 31 -8.30 -4.11 -31.34
N GLY A 32 -8.02 -4.77 -32.48
CA GLY A 32 -7.25 -4.19 -33.57
C GLY A 32 -5.74 -4.12 -33.30
N THR A 33 -5.26 -4.80 -32.26
CA THR A 33 -3.83 -4.90 -31.93
C THR A 33 -3.35 -6.37 -32.03
N PRO A 34 -2.04 -6.63 -32.10
CA PRO A 34 -1.49 -7.99 -32.05
C PRO A 34 -1.90 -8.76 -30.78
N MET A 35 -2.36 -8.06 -29.73
CA MET A 35 -2.78 -8.65 -28.46
C MET A 35 -4.18 -9.29 -28.52
N GLU A 36 -4.95 -9.08 -29.58
CA GLU A 36 -6.36 -9.51 -29.64
C GLU A 36 -6.53 -11.03 -29.45
N GLU A 37 -5.68 -11.82 -30.10
CA GLU A 37 -5.72 -13.29 -30.03
C GLU A 37 -4.92 -13.87 -28.86
N LEU A 38 -3.95 -13.12 -28.32
CA LEU A 38 -3.04 -13.61 -27.29
C LEU A 38 -3.49 -13.24 -25.86
N LEU A 39 -4.12 -12.09 -25.67
CA LEU A 39 -4.55 -11.61 -24.36
C LEU A 39 -5.82 -12.33 -23.89
N ASN A 40 -5.64 -13.30 -23.00
CA ASN A 40 -6.72 -14.07 -22.39
C ASN A 40 -7.25 -13.38 -21.13
N LEU A 41 -8.48 -12.85 -21.18
CA LEU A 41 -9.11 -12.10 -20.08
C LEU A 41 -9.72 -12.98 -18.96
N TRP A 42 -9.80 -14.30 -19.14
CA TRP A 42 -10.35 -15.23 -18.13
C TRP A 42 -9.72 -15.10 -16.74
N PRO A 43 -8.39 -14.91 -16.58
CA PRO A 43 -7.78 -14.70 -15.28
C PRO A 43 -8.36 -13.50 -14.52
N VAL A 44 -8.67 -12.39 -15.20
CA VAL A 44 -9.26 -11.20 -14.56
C VAL A 44 -10.62 -11.53 -13.96
N ALA A 45 -11.47 -12.24 -14.71
CA ALA A 45 -12.79 -12.67 -14.25
C ALA A 45 -12.69 -13.68 -13.09
N ILE A 46 -11.81 -14.68 -13.20
CA ILE A 46 -11.61 -15.71 -12.18
C ILE A 46 -11.10 -15.09 -10.88
N PHE A 47 -10.06 -14.27 -10.94
CA PHE A 47 -9.49 -13.64 -9.75
C PHE A 47 -10.40 -12.56 -9.16
N GLY A 48 -11.22 -11.87 -9.98
CA GLY A 48 -12.30 -11.02 -9.46
C GLY A 48 -13.33 -11.81 -8.65
N LEU A 49 -13.72 -12.99 -9.12
CA LEU A 49 -14.65 -13.88 -8.40
C LEU A 49 -14.01 -14.44 -7.13
N ILE A 50 -12.74 -14.84 -7.17
CA ILE A 50 -11.96 -15.23 -5.98
C ILE A 50 -11.91 -14.08 -4.97
N GLY A 51 -11.70 -12.83 -5.43
CA GLY A 51 -11.73 -11.65 -4.58
C GLY A 51 -13.06 -11.48 -3.84
N ILE A 52 -14.20 -11.70 -4.52
CA ILE A 52 -15.54 -11.67 -3.92
C ILE A 52 -15.70 -12.79 -2.88
N ILE A 53 -15.29 -14.02 -3.20
CA ILE A 53 -15.33 -15.15 -2.25
C ILE A 53 -14.51 -14.80 -1.00
N LEU A 54 -13.33 -14.22 -1.16
CA LEU A 54 -12.45 -13.90 -0.06
C LEU A 54 -13.02 -12.79 0.84
N VAL A 55 -13.74 -11.82 0.27
CA VAL A 55 -14.50 -10.82 1.04
C VAL A 55 -15.62 -11.44 1.87
N LEU A 56 -16.32 -12.43 1.33
CA LEU A 56 -17.36 -13.18 2.05
C LEU A 56 -16.75 -13.99 3.19
N LEU A 57 -15.62 -14.66 2.96
CA LEU A 57 -14.90 -15.40 4.00
C LEU A 57 -14.36 -14.47 5.09
N SER A 58 -13.80 -13.32 4.71
CA SER A 58 -13.22 -12.37 5.65
C SER A 58 -14.28 -11.73 6.55
N HIS A 59 -15.53 -11.61 6.09
CA HIS A 59 -16.65 -11.08 6.88
C HIS A 59 -16.82 -11.83 8.22
N ILE A 60 -16.61 -13.14 8.23
CA ILE A 60 -16.76 -14.01 9.42
C ILE A 60 -15.72 -13.66 10.48
N LEU A 61 -14.52 -13.24 10.08
CA LEU A 61 -13.40 -12.94 10.97
C LEU A 61 -13.44 -11.51 11.53
N MET A 62 -14.31 -10.65 11.02
CA MET A 62 -14.31 -9.21 11.27
C MET A 62 -15.38 -8.76 12.28
N GLU A 63 -15.84 -9.65 13.16
CA GLU A 63 -16.90 -9.33 14.12
C GLU A 63 -16.52 -8.20 15.09
N LYS A 64 -15.21 -8.06 15.38
CA LYS A 64 -14.68 -7.03 16.30
C LYS A 64 -14.23 -5.75 15.61
N TRP A 65 -14.32 -5.67 14.28
CA TRP A 65 -13.80 -4.55 13.49
C TRP A 65 -14.86 -3.47 13.33
N THR A 66 -14.44 -2.22 13.19
CA THR A 66 -15.38 -1.15 12.84
C THR A 66 -15.83 -1.27 11.38
N SER A 67 -17.01 -0.74 11.05
CA SER A 67 -17.55 -0.72 9.68
C SER A 67 -16.59 -0.13 8.65
N ILE A 68 -15.82 0.90 9.04
CA ILE A 68 -14.83 1.54 8.19
C ILE A 68 -13.64 0.60 7.95
N GLU A 69 -13.04 0.06 9.02
CA GLU A 69 -11.91 -0.87 8.92
C GLU A 69 -12.26 -2.10 8.08
N GLN A 70 -13.47 -2.65 8.27
CA GLN A 70 -13.99 -3.77 7.50
C GLN A 70 -14.07 -3.43 6.01
N GLY A 71 -14.69 -2.29 5.65
CA GLY A 71 -14.88 -1.89 4.26
C GLY A 71 -13.56 -1.66 3.54
N ILE A 72 -12.60 -0.95 4.17
CA ILE A 72 -11.29 -0.74 3.54
C ILE A 72 -10.53 -2.05 3.37
N PHE A 73 -10.54 -2.93 4.36
CA PHE A 73 -9.87 -4.23 4.20
C PHE A 73 -10.50 -5.05 3.08
N GLN A 74 -11.84 -5.16 3.06
CA GLN A 74 -12.56 -5.98 2.08
C GLN A 74 -12.36 -5.47 0.65
N VAL A 75 -12.52 -4.16 0.42
CA VAL A 75 -12.27 -3.55 -0.89
C VAL A 75 -10.79 -3.70 -1.28
N GLY A 76 -9.87 -3.46 -0.34
CA GLY A 76 -8.44 -3.55 -0.58
C GLY A 76 -8.02 -4.96 -1.02
N ILE A 77 -8.41 -5.99 -0.27
CA ILE A 77 -8.01 -7.37 -0.60
C ILE A 77 -8.66 -7.83 -1.91
N GLY A 78 -9.95 -7.54 -2.12
CA GLY A 78 -10.63 -7.89 -3.37
C GLY A 78 -10.01 -7.19 -4.58
N GLY A 79 -9.71 -5.89 -4.47
CA GLY A 79 -9.05 -5.12 -5.52
C GLY A 79 -7.65 -5.64 -5.85
N CYS A 80 -6.87 -6.08 -4.87
CA CYS A 80 -5.57 -6.72 -5.10
C CYS A 80 -5.69 -7.99 -5.95
N PHE A 81 -6.71 -8.82 -5.73
CA PHE A 81 -6.93 -10.02 -6.55
C PHE A 81 -7.35 -9.67 -7.98
N VAL A 82 -8.19 -8.65 -8.18
CA VAL A 82 -8.54 -8.17 -9.53
C VAL A 82 -7.31 -7.68 -10.28
N LEU A 83 -6.46 -6.89 -9.62
CA LEU A 83 -5.19 -6.41 -10.19
C LEU A 83 -4.25 -7.57 -10.53
N TYR A 84 -4.11 -8.55 -9.63
CA TYR A 84 -3.34 -9.76 -9.90
C TYR A 84 -3.87 -10.52 -11.12
N GLY A 85 -5.19 -10.62 -11.28
CA GLY A 85 -5.80 -11.23 -12.47
C GLY A 85 -5.44 -10.51 -13.77
N CYS A 86 -5.40 -9.17 -13.76
CA CYS A 86 -4.96 -8.36 -14.90
C CYS A 86 -3.50 -8.64 -15.23
N LEU A 87 -2.66 -8.67 -14.21
CA LEU A 87 -1.23 -8.91 -14.35
C LEU A 87 -0.94 -10.32 -14.87
N HIS A 88 -1.62 -11.33 -14.34
CA HIS A 88 -1.52 -12.72 -14.79
C HIS A 88 -1.99 -12.90 -16.24
N SER A 89 -3.03 -12.17 -16.67
CA SER A 89 -3.46 -12.14 -18.07
C SER A 89 -2.36 -11.59 -18.98
N TYR A 90 -1.71 -10.50 -18.57
CA TYR A 90 -0.63 -9.87 -19.32
C TYR A 90 0.60 -10.78 -19.42
N ILE A 91 1.05 -11.36 -18.31
CA ILE A 91 2.21 -12.27 -18.28
C ILE A 91 1.99 -13.48 -19.21
N ARG A 92 0.80 -14.08 -19.18
CA ARG A 92 0.47 -15.19 -20.07
C ARG A 92 0.48 -14.81 -21.55
N MET A 93 0.14 -13.56 -21.86
CA MET A 93 0.26 -13.04 -23.22
C MET A 93 1.74 -12.91 -23.60
N MET A 94 2.57 -12.32 -22.72
CA MET A 94 4.01 -12.16 -22.95
C MET A 94 4.71 -13.50 -23.17
N LEU A 95 4.46 -14.51 -22.34
CA LEU A 95 4.99 -15.87 -22.51
C LEU A 95 4.63 -16.48 -23.86
N LYS A 96 3.38 -16.31 -24.32
CA LYS A 96 2.96 -16.84 -25.62
C LYS A 96 3.64 -16.12 -26.79
N LEU A 97 3.93 -14.82 -26.66
CA LEU A 97 4.66 -14.08 -27.67
C LEU A 97 6.13 -14.53 -27.75
N GLU A 98 6.74 -14.84 -26.61
CA GLU A 98 8.08 -15.41 -26.51
C GLU A 98 8.14 -16.80 -27.15
N GLU A 99 7.22 -17.71 -26.77
CA GLU A 99 7.11 -19.05 -27.37
C GLU A 99 6.87 -19.01 -28.88
N ALA A 100 6.14 -17.99 -29.36
CA ALA A 100 5.90 -17.76 -30.78
C ALA A 100 7.09 -17.11 -31.53
N GLY A 101 8.17 -16.76 -30.83
CA GLY A 101 9.36 -16.12 -31.41
C GLY A 101 9.12 -14.69 -31.93
N GLN A 102 8.05 -14.02 -31.50
CA GLN A 102 7.69 -12.67 -31.95
C GLN A 102 8.43 -11.58 -31.17
N ILE A 103 9.76 -11.60 -31.22
CA ILE A 103 10.63 -10.70 -30.44
C ILE A 103 10.36 -9.22 -30.75
N LEU A 104 10.06 -8.88 -32.01
CA LEU A 104 9.73 -7.50 -32.42
C LEU A 104 8.43 -6.98 -31.76
N THR A 105 7.41 -7.84 -31.66
CA THR A 105 6.14 -7.49 -31.01
C THR A 105 6.33 -7.38 -29.51
N LEU A 106 7.19 -8.23 -28.93
CA LEU A 106 7.58 -8.21 -27.52
C LEU A 106 8.27 -6.88 -27.17
N ASP A 107 9.24 -6.45 -27.98
CA ASP A 107 9.96 -5.18 -27.82
C ASP A 107 9.06 -3.95 -28.02
N LEU A 108 8.09 -4.03 -28.95
CA LEU A 108 7.09 -2.98 -29.16
C LEU A 108 6.09 -2.85 -27.99
N ILE A 109 5.73 -3.96 -27.34
CA ILE A 109 4.81 -3.97 -26.20
C ILE A 109 5.54 -3.55 -24.93
N ASP A 110 6.73 -4.09 -24.72
CA ASP A 110 7.50 -3.93 -23.50
C ASP A 110 9.01 -4.13 -23.74
N SER A 111 9.69 -3.05 -24.07
CA SER A 111 11.14 -3.03 -24.30
C SER A 111 11.97 -3.41 -23.05
N SER A 112 11.36 -3.39 -21.86
CA SER A 112 12.01 -3.80 -20.60
C SER A 112 12.03 -5.31 -20.40
N SER A 113 11.18 -6.05 -21.12
CA SER A 113 11.04 -7.52 -20.96
C SER A 113 12.01 -8.35 -21.81
N VAL A 114 12.75 -7.72 -22.74
CA VAL A 114 13.70 -8.40 -23.63
C VAL A 114 15.13 -8.24 -23.10
N SER A 115 15.61 -9.24 -22.35
CA SER A 115 17.03 -9.31 -21.98
C SER A 115 17.89 -9.76 -23.17
N ARG A 116 19.14 -9.27 -23.25
CA ARG A 116 20.06 -9.46 -24.39
C ARG A 116 20.38 -10.92 -24.72
N ASP A 117 20.05 -11.85 -23.83
CA ASP A 117 20.31 -13.29 -23.98
C ASP A 117 19.07 -14.12 -24.38
N GLY A 118 17.93 -13.47 -24.67
CA GLY A 118 16.74 -14.14 -25.23
C GLY A 118 15.91 -14.97 -24.24
N VAL A 119 16.10 -14.76 -22.94
CA VAL A 119 15.29 -15.34 -21.86
C VAL A 119 14.43 -14.24 -21.24
N VAL A 120 13.11 -14.42 -21.22
CA VAL A 120 12.20 -13.55 -20.45
C VAL A 120 12.29 -13.94 -18.98
N ASP A 121 12.96 -13.13 -18.16
CA ASP A 121 12.96 -13.27 -16.71
C ASP A 121 11.58 -12.88 -16.16
N LEU A 122 10.67 -13.86 -16.16
CA LEU A 122 9.25 -13.70 -15.86
C LEU A 122 8.95 -13.47 -14.37
N PHE A 123 9.91 -13.76 -13.48
CA PHE A 123 9.70 -13.61 -12.05
C PHE A 123 10.99 -13.20 -11.33
N ASN A 124 10.97 -11.99 -10.76
CA ASN A 124 12.11 -11.36 -10.10
C ASN A 124 11.88 -11.34 -8.58
N PRO A 125 12.18 -12.44 -7.85
CA PRO A 125 11.96 -12.52 -6.41
C PRO A 125 12.78 -11.51 -5.61
N GLU A 126 13.91 -11.04 -6.15
CA GLU A 126 14.73 -9.99 -5.55
C GLU A 126 13.97 -8.67 -5.40
N ALA A 127 13.08 -8.33 -6.33
CA ALA A 127 12.27 -7.11 -6.24
C ALA A 127 11.33 -7.18 -5.02
N LEU A 128 10.74 -8.36 -4.73
CA LEU A 128 9.93 -8.58 -3.54
C LEU A 128 10.78 -8.45 -2.27
N PHE A 129 12.00 -9.00 -2.28
CA PHE A 129 12.91 -8.91 -1.14
C PHE A 129 13.28 -7.46 -0.84
N TRP A 130 13.78 -6.73 -1.83
CA TRP A 130 14.23 -5.35 -1.64
C TRP A 130 13.09 -4.41 -1.27
N ALA A 131 11.94 -4.51 -1.93
CA ALA A 131 10.86 -3.56 -1.70
C ALA A 131 9.99 -3.87 -0.48
N LEU A 132 9.84 -5.14 -0.06
CA LEU A 132 9.00 -5.50 1.09
C LEU A 132 9.83 -5.83 2.34
N ILE A 133 10.91 -6.60 2.21
CA ILE A 133 11.66 -7.09 3.37
C ILE A 133 12.56 -6.00 3.94
N VAL A 134 13.22 -5.18 3.10
CA VAL A 134 14.15 -4.15 3.59
C VAL A 134 13.44 -3.06 4.42
N PRO A 135 12.30 -2.48 4.00
CA PRO A 135 11.55 -1.56 4.85
C PRO A 135 11.13 -2.18 6.18
N ALA A 136 10.71 -3.45 6.17
CA ALA A 136 10.34 -4.16 7.39
C ALA A 136 11.56 -4.35 8.32
N LEU A 137 12.72 -4.69 7.77
CA LEU A 137 13.96 -4.87 8.53
C LEU A 137 14.44 -3.57 9.19
N VAL A 138 14.13 -2.41 8.60
CA VAL A 138 14.41 -1.09 9.21
C VAL A 138 13.38 -0.75 10.29
N LEU A 139 12.09 -0.98 10.04
CA LEU A 139 11.02 -0.56 10.96
C LEU A 139 10.80 -1.49 12.15
N ILE A 140 11.10 -2.80 12.03
CA ILE A 140 10.96 -3.77 13.12
C ILE A 140 11.87 -3.42 14.32
N PRO A 141 13.18 -3.12 14.14
CA PRO A 141 14.03 -2.65 15.23
C PRO A 141 13.52 -1.35 15.86
N VAL A 142 13.03 -0.41 15.05
CA VAL A 142 12.46 0.85 15.56
C VAL A 142 11.24 0.57 16.44
N TYR A 143 10.37 -0.35 16.01
CA TYR A 143 9.25 -0.83 16.82
C TYR A 143 9.72 -1.47 18.14
N LEU A 144 10.67 -2.40 18.07
CA LEU A 144 11.10 -3.21 19.22
C LEU A 144 11.89 -2.42 20.25
N PHE A 145 12.83 -1.58 19.82
CA PHE A 145 13.77 -0.87 20.69
C PHE A 145 13.29 0.53 21.08
N VAL A 146 12.53 1.21 20.23
CA VAL A 146 12.06 2.58 20.49
C VAL A 146 10.58 2.60 20.83
N GLY A 147 9.72 2.05 19.97
CA GLY A 147 8.27 2.10 20.15
C GLY A 147 7.80 1.39 21.41
N ARG A 148 8.04 0.08 21.48
CA ARG A 148 7.47 -0.82 22.50
C ARG A 148 7.84 -0.43 23.94
N PRO A 149 9.10 -0.10 24.27
CA PRO A 149 9.48 0.27 25.64
C PRO A 149 8.85 1.58 26.09
N ASN A 150 8.72 2.57 25.20
CA ASN A 150 8.10 3.86 25.54
C ASN A 150 6.57 3.75 25.63
N LEU A 151 5.95 2.88 24.82
CA LEU A 151 4.54 2.54 24.98
C LEU A 151 4.26 1.88 26.34
N GLN A 152 5.14 0.97 26.80
CA GLN A 152 5.02 0.38 28.14
C GLN A 152 5.12 1.43 29.25
N LYS A 153 6.06 2.38 29.15
CA LYS A 153 6.17 3.49 30.10
C LYS A 153 4.91 4.36 30.14
N LEU A 154 4.30 4.65 28.98
CA LEU A 154 3.01 5.37 28.91
C LEU A 154 1.88 4.58 29.55
N ARG A 155 1.80 3.26 29.30
CA ARG A 155 0.78 2.40 29.90
C ARG A 155 0.89 2.34 31.43
N ASN A 156 2.10 2.37 31.97
CA ASN A 156 2.33 2.47 33.42
C ASN A 156 1.88 3.82 34.00
N CYS A 157 1.72 4.84 33.16
CA CYS A 157 1.17 6.15 33.53
C CYS A 157 -0.33 6.26 33.20
N GLU A 158 -1.03 5.13 33.06
CA GLU A 158 -2.46 5.03 32.73
C GLU A 158 -2.86 5.55 31.34
N ILE A 159 -1.87 5.83 30.48
CA ILE A 159 -2.10 6.24 29.08
C ILE A 159 -2.03 5.01 28.19
N SER A 160 -3.20 4.55 27.72
CA SER A 160 -3.31 3.34 26.91
C SER A 160 -2.92 3.54 25.44
N ILE A 161 -3.23 4.71 24.88
CA ILE A 161 -3.07 5.03 23.46
C ILE A 161 -2.27 6.33 23.32
N PRO A 162 -1.06 6.29 22.71
CA PRO A 162 -0.27 7.50 22.49
C PRO A 162 -1.03 8.53 21.65
N GLY A 163 -1.00 9.80 22.08
CA GLY A 163 -1.63 10.91 21.38
C GLY A 163 -3.17 10.95 21.43
N LEU A 164 -3.82 10.08 22.21
CA LEU A 164 -5.28 10.14 22.45
C LEU A 164 -5.53 10.55 23.91
N LEU A 165 -6.30 11.61 24.10
CA LEU A 165 -6.68 12.12 25.43
C LEU A 165 -7.75 11.21 26.07
N PRO A 166 -7.76 11.09 27.41
CA PRO A 166 -8.76 10.33 28.13
C PRO A 166 -10.17 10.91 27.94
N PRO A 167 -11.22 10.11 28.13
CA PRO A 167 -12.59 10.59 28.05
C PRO A 167 -12.84 11.73 29.05
N GLY A 168 -13.40 12.84 28.59
CA GLY A 168 -13.74 14.00 29.43
C GLY A 168 -12.66 15.07 29.54
N LEU A 169 -11.44 14.85 29.03
CA LEU A 169 -10.41 15.89 28.93
C LEU A 169 -10.47 16.56 27.56
N SER A 170 -10.70 17.87 27.52
CA SER A 170 -10.66 18.65 26.29
C SER A 170 -9.21 18.99 25.91
N LEU A 171 -8.98 19.29 24.63
CA LEU A 171 -7.67 19.70 24.15
C LEU A 171 -7.24 21.04 24.78
N SER A 172 -8.18 21.98 24.97
CA SER A 172 -7.90 23.27 25.60
C SER A 172 -7.45 23.11 27.05
N ASP A 173 -8.12 22.24 27.82
CA ASP A 173 -7.76 22.03 29.22
C ASP A 173 -6.40 21.33 29.33
N TYR A 174 -6.12 20.38 28.43
CA TYR A 174 -4.83 19.71 28.34
C TYR A 174 -3.66 20.68 28.10
N GLU A 175 -3.83 21.65 27.20
CA GLU A 175 -2.78 22.63 26.88
C GLU A 175 -2.57 23.66 28.00
N ASN A 176 -3.63 23.99 28.74
CA ASN A 176 -3.61 25.01 29.78
C ASN A 176 -3.10 24.48 31.13
N GLU A 177 -3.45 23.26 31.53
CA GLU A 177 -3.24 22.79 32.91
C GLU A 177 -1.85 22.22 33.18
N ARG A 178 -1.01 21.98 32.16
CA ARG A 178 0.38 21.45 32.23
C ARG A 178 0.66 20.55 33.45
N THR A 179 -0.20 19.56 33.65
CA THR A 179 -0.12 18.66 34.80
C THR A 179 1.01 17.65 34.63
N GLN A 180 1.31 16.86 35.69
CA GLN A 180 2.27 15.75 35.58
C GLN A 180 1.88 14.75 34.46
N PHE A 181 0.59 14.64 34.14
CA PHE A 181 0.10 13.85 33.00
C PHE A 181 0.57 14.43 31.66
N HIS A 182 0.46 15.75 31.47
CA HIS A 182 0.92 16.44 30.28
C HIS A 182 2.42 16.18 30.03
N ASP A 183 3.26 16.36 31.05
CA ASP A 183 4.71 16.18 30.90
C ASP A 183 5.12 14.74 30.55
N LYS A 184 4.43 13.75 31.16
CA LYS A 184 4.63 12.33 30.84
C LYS A 184 4.13 12.00 29.42
N MET A 185 3.00 12.56 29.02
CA MET A 185 2.43 12.37 27.69
C MET A 185 3.37 12.96 26.63
N GLU A 186 3.80 14.22 26.75
CA GLU A 186 4.67 14.89 25.78
C GLU A 186 6.04 14.22 25.65
N SER A 187 6.66 13.88 26.78
CA SER A 187 8.03 13.30 26.77
C SER A 187 8.10 11.90 26.13
N LEU A 188 7.02 11.11 26.22
CA LEU A 188 7.01 9.71 25.77
C LEU A 188 6.26 9.48 24.45
N THR A 189 5.29 10.33 24.09
CA THR A 189 4.38 10.08 22.96
C THR A 189 5.11 9.97 21.63
N TRP A 190 6.07 10.85 21.34
CA TRP A 190 6.79 10.84 20.06
C TRP A 190 7.51 9.51 19.79
N LYS A 191 8.06 8.87 20.84
CA LYS A 191 8.67 7.52 20.73
C LYS A 191 7.62 6.42 20.70
N ALA A 192 6.60 6.50 21.55
CA ALA A 192 5.62 5.45 21.70
C ALA A 192 4.67 5.31 20.50
N ILE A 193 4.49 6.37 19.71
CA ILE A 193 3.71 6.30 18.46
C ILE A 193 4.33 5.34 17.45
N LEU A 194 5.64 5.09 17.50
CA LEU A 194 6.30 4.08 16.67
C LEU A 194 5.86 2.65 17.04
N ALA A 195 5.15 2.45 18.16
CA ALA A 195 4.49 1.18 18.47
C ALA A 195 3.06 1.09 17.95
N SER A 196 2.51 2.18 17.39
CA SER A 196 1.17 2.18 16.80
C SER A 196 1.19 1.44 15.46
N PRO A 197 0.43 0.34 15.30
CA PRO A 197 0.44 -0.44 14.07
C PRO A 197 0.09 0.41 12.85
N ILE A 198 -0.91 1.28 12.96
CA ILE A 198 -1.40 2.06 11.81
C ILE A 198 -0.38 3.10 11.33
N VAL A 199 0.36 3.73 12.25
CA VAL A 199 1.40 4.70 11.89
C VAL A 199 2.61 3.98 11.30
N LEU A 200 3.00 2.84 11.89
CA LEU A 200 4.15 2.08 11.41
C LEU A 200 3.88 1.46 10.03
N ILE A 201 2.67 0.97 9.77
CA ILE A 201 2.26 0.48 8.44
C ILE A 201 2.18 1.64 7.45
N ALA A 202 1.73 2.83 7.86
CA ALA A 202 1.74 4.00 6.98
C ALA A 202 3.16 4.40 6.57
N MET A 203 4.11 4.42 7.52
CA MET A 203 5.53 4.64 7.23
C MET A 203 6.09 3.56 6.30
N TYR A 204 5.78 2.30 6.59
CA TYR A 204 6.17 1.15 5.77
C TYR A 204 5.66 1.31 4.34
N GLY A 205 4.39 1.65 4.15
CA GLY A 205 3.80 1.85 2.83
C GLY A 205 4.51 2.92 2.01
N GLN A 206 4.92 4.04 2.63
CA GLN A 206 5.70 5.05 1.92
C GLN A 206 7.08 4.51 1.52
N ALA A 207 7.77 3.80 2.43
CA ALA A 207 9.08 3.23 2.12
C ALA A 207 9.01 2.16 1.01
N VAL A 208 8.01 1.27 1.05
CA VAL A 208 7.77 0.27 -0.02
C VAL A 208 7.59 0.96 -1.36
N ASP A 209 6.76 2.00 -1.42
CA ASP A 209 6.51 2.77 -2.64
C ASP A 209 7.78 3.43 -3.18
N GLY A 210 8.51 4.12 -2.30
CA GLY A 210 9.75 4.78 -2.67
C GLY A 210 10.81 3.81 -3.21
N ILE A 211 10.98 2.65 -2.56
CA ILE A 211 11.96 1.65 -2.99
C ILE A 211 11.49 0.96 -4.28
N ALA A 212 10.20 0.64 -4.38
CA ALA A 212 9.66 -0.04 -5.55
C ALA A 212 9.79 0.81 -6.82
N THR A 213 9.40 2.07 -6.75
CA THR A 213 9.57 2.99 -7.89
C THR A 213 11.05 3.22 -8.18
N GLY A 214 11.90 3.40 -7.16
CA GLY A 214 13.34 3.62 -7.36
C GLY A 214 14.04 2.46 -8.07
N ILE A 215 13.79 1.21 -7.63
CA ILE A 215 14.32 -0.01 -8.26
C ILE A 215 13.76 -0.15 -9.67
N GLY A 216 12.45 0.04 -9.84
CA GLY A 216 11.81 -0.09 -11.14
C GLY A 216 12.38 0.86 -12.20
N LEU A 217 12.76 2.07 -11.82
CA LEU A 217 13.37 3.05 -12.73
C LEU A 217 14.83 2.71 -13.09
N VAL A 218 15.63 2.25 -12.13
CA VAL A 218 17.07 2.02 -12.33
C VAL A 218 17.36 0.65 -12.92
N GLU A 219 16.77 -0.39 -12.36
CA GLU A 219 17.11 -1.79 -12.66
C GLU A 219 16.23 -2.35 -13.78
N TYR A 220 14.96 -1.93 -13.83
CA TYR A 220 13.98 -2.43 -14.81
C TYR A 220 13.70 -1.45 -15.95
N GLY A 221 14.37 -0.30 -15.97
CA GLY A 221 14.30 0.66 -17.09
C GLY A 221 12.92 1.28 -17.31
N TYR A 222 12.05 1.32 -16.30
CA TYR A 222 10.73 1.91 -16.46
C TYR A 222 10.81 3.38 -16.89
N SER A 223 10.03 3.74 -17.90
CA SER A 223 9.82 5.13 -18.27
C SER A 223 8.78 5.74 -17.34
N GLU A 224 9.20 6.71 -16.52
CA GLU A 224 8.32 7.41 -15.58
C GLU A 224 7.27 8.23 -16.35
N LYS A 225 6.01 7.80 -16.32
CA LYS A 225 4.88 8.50 -16.97
C LYS A 225 4.29 9.61 -16.09
N HIS A 226 4.69 9.69 -14.82
CA HIS A 226 4.14 10.66 -13.86
C HIS A 226 5.02 11.92 -13.72
N VAL A 227 4.50 13.06 -14.15
CA VAL A 227 5.13 14.39 -14.12
C VAL A 227 5.76 14.75 -12.76
N PHE A 228 5.11 14.35 -11.66
CA PHE A 228 5.60 14.64 -10.30
C PHE A 228 6.84 13.81 -9.94
N SER A 229 6.86 12.51 -10.28
CA SER A 229 8.04 11.68 -10.04
C SER A 229 9.22 12.14 -10.92
N SER A 230 8.95 12.47 -12.19
CA SER A 230 9.94 13.03 -13.11
C SER A 230 10.58 14.32 -12.57
N ALA A 231 9.78 15.24 -12.00
CA ALA A 231 10.29 16.48 -11.41
C ALA A 231 11.19 16.24 -10.18
N VAL A 232 10.86 15.24 -9.36
CA VAL A 232 11.67 14.87 -8.19
C VAL A 232 13.00 14.25 -8.63
N ILE A 233 12.98 13.42 -9.68
CA ILE A 233 14.19 12.79 -10.22
C ILE A 233 15.12 13.84 -10.83
N GLU A 234 14.57 14.81 -11.56
CA GLU A 234 15.35 15.94 -12.10
C GLU A 234 15.97 16.80 -10.98
N PHE A 235 15.24 17.04 -9.90
CA PHE A 235 15.75 17.79 -8.75
C PHE A 235 16.87 17.08 -8.00
N PHE A 236 16.74 15.77 -7.77
CA PHE A 236 17.75 14.98 -7.04
C PHE A 236 18.87 14.44 -7.93
N GLY A 237 18.75 14.55 -9.25
CA GLY A 237 19.70 14.02 -10.23
C GLY A 237 19.82 12.49 -10.24
N THR A 238 18.95 11.78 -9.51
CA THR A 238 18.96 10.32 -9.39
C THR A 238 17.55 9.76 -9.29
N ALA A 239 17.33 8.59 -9.85
CA ALA A 239 16.05 7.87 -9.77
C ALA A 239 15.67 7.49 -8.32
N TYR A 240 16.67 7.30 -7.44
CA TYR A 240 16.46 7.10 -6.00
C TYR A 240 16.02 8.37 -5.26
N GLY A 241 15.97 9.53 -5.91
CA GLY A 241 15.41 10.76 -5.34
C GLY A 241 13.96 10.58 -4.89
N PHE A 242 13.18 9.78 -5.62
CA PHE A 242 11.81 9.43 -5.23
C PHE A 242 11.78 8.57 -3.95
N THR A 243 12.71 7.63 -3.80
CA THR A 243 12.88 6.82 -2.58
C THR A 243 13.14 7.72 -1.37
N VAL A 244 14.05 8.69 -1.49
CA VAL A 244 14.37 9.65 -0.43
C VAL A 244 13.14 10.48 -0.05
N LEU A 245 12.43 11.02 -1.04
CA LEU A 245 11.21 11.79 -0.82
C LEU A 245 10.15 10.98 -0.05
N LYS A 246 9.94 9.73 -0.45
CA LYS A 246 8.93 8.85 0.17
C LYS A 246 9.31 8.46 1.60
N CYS A 247 10.57 8.14 1.86
CA CYS A 247 11.06 7.95 3.22
C CYS A 247 10.89 9.21 4.08
N PHE A 248 11.15 10.39 3.51
CA PHE A 248 10.89 11.66 4.18
C PHE A 248 9.41 11.86 4.50
N ILE A 249 8.50 11.56 3.57
CA ILE A 249 7.05 11.59 3.83
C ILE A 249 6.69 10.62 4.96
N GLY A 250 7.26 9.41 5.01
CA GLY A 250 7.08 8.48 6.13
C GLY A 250 7.48 9.09 7.48
N ILE A 251 8.61 9.79 7.54
CA ILE A 251 9.04 10.52 8.75
C ILE A 251 8.06 11.65 9.09
N VAL A 252 7.57 12.39 8.10
CA VAL A 252 6.54 13.43 8.29
C VAL A 252 5.24 12.86 8.85
N VAL A 253 4.80 11.68 8.40
CA VAL A 253 3.63 10.97 8.95
C VAL A 253 3.85 10.68 10.43
N TRP A 254 5.00 10.13 10.81
CA TRP A 254 5.33 9.90 12.22
C TRP A 254 5.36 11.20 13.02
N TRP A 255 6.04 12.22 12.52
CA TRP A 255 6.17 13.53 13.15
C TRP A 255 4.80 14.18 13.39
N PHE A 256 3.92 14.14 12.39
CA PHE A 256 2.56 14.65 12.48
C PHE A 256 1.77 13.94 13.59
N TYR A 257 1.84 12.61 13.66
CA TYR A 257 1.18 11.86 14.72
C TYR A 257 1.83 12.13 16.09
N ALA A 258 3.15 12.33 16.15
CA ALA A 258 3.89 12.69 17.38
C ALA A 258 3.45 14.03 17.99
N LEU A 259 3.12 15.02 17.15
CA LEU A 259 2.67 16.33 17.61
C LEU A 259 1.19 16.36 17.98
N GLN A 260 0.32 15.71 17.21
CA GLN A 260 -1.12 15.87 17.39
C GLN A 260 -1.64 15.15 18.64
N ARG A 261 -2.54 15.84 19.36
CA ARG A 261 -3.30 15.29 20.49
C ARG A 261 -4.77 15.27 20.11
N TRP A 262 -5.36 14.09 20.17
CA TRP A 262 -6.74 13.86 19.75
C TRP A 262 -7.63 13.71 20.97
N GLU A 263 -8.73 14.46 21.01
CA GLU A 263 -9.79 14.17 21.98
C GLU A 263 -10.44 12.83 21.67
N TYR A 264 -10.98 12.19 22.71
CA TYR A 264 -11.65 10.91 22.60
C TYR A 264 -12.79 10.90 21.55
N ARG A 265 -13.51 12.02 21.41
CA ARG A 265 -14.60 12.20 20.43
C ARG A 265 -14.11 12.06 18.98
N TYR A 266 -12.87 12.45 18.67
CA TYR A 266 -12.30 12.44 17.31
C TYR A 266 -11.42 11.22 17.02
N ARG A 267 -11.49 10.17 17.84
CA ARG A 267 -10.71 8.93 17.65
C ARG A 267 -10.89 8.32 16.26
N HIS A 268 -12.11 8.32 15.73
CA HIS A 268 -12.40 7.73 14.42
C HIS A 268 -11.77 8.53 13.27
N LEU A 269 -11.72 9.86 13.38
CA LEU A 269 -11.05 10.73 12.40
C LEU A 269 -9.54 10.47 12.37
N ARG A 270 -8.93 10.29 13.56
CA ARG A 270 -7.51 9.92 13.69
C ARG A 270 -7.19 8.63 12.94
N ILE A 271 -8.04 7.60 13.05
CA ILE A 271 -7.87 6.31 12.36
C ILE A 271 -8.04 6.49 10.86
N LEU A 272 -9.07 7.23 10.42
CA LEU A 272 -9.35 7.48 9.01
C LEU A 272 -8.18 8.18 8.31
N MET A 273 -7.58 9.19 8.95
CA MET A 273 -6.42 9.88 8.39
C MET A 273 -5.19 8.97 8.30
N ALA A 274 -4.94 8.14 9.32
CA ALA A 274 -3.81 7.22 9.31
C ALA A 274 -3.97 6.21 8.17
N LEU A 275 -5.20 5.74 7.98
CA LEU A 275 -5.56 4.84 6.91
C LEU A 275 -5.39 5.49 5.53
N ALA A 276 -5.80 6.75 5.36
CA ALA A 276 -5.60 7.48 4.11
C ALA A 276 -4.10 7.62 3.78
N LEU A 277 -3.28 8.04 4.75
CA LEU A 277 -1.83 8.18 4.60
C LEU A 277 -1.14 6.83 4.31
N MET A 278 -1.66 5.75 4.91
CA MET A 278 -1.22 4.39 4.61
C MET A 278 -1.53 3.99 3.17
N THR A 279 -2.77 4.19 2.72
CA THR A 279 -3.21 3.83 1.37
C THR A 279 -2.40 4.57 0.30
N VAL A 280 -2.09 5.85 0.52
CA VAL A 280 -1.31 6.68 -0.43
C VAL A 280 0.10 6.13 -0.67
N GLY A 281 0.70 5.40 0.27
CA GLY A 281 1.99 4.75 0.07
C GLY A 281 1.84 3.29 -0.34
N LEU A 282 1.11 2.51 0.46
CA LEU A 282 1.06 1.07 0.30
C LEU A 282 0.40 0.63 -1.03
N ALA A 283 -0.62 1.34 -1.51
CA ALA A 283 -1.31 0.97 -2.75
C ALA A 283 -0.43 1.12 -4.00
N PRO A 284 0.19 2.28 -4.29
CA PRO A 284 1.13 2.39 -5.40
C PRO A 284 2.37 1.52 -5.20
N GLY A 285 2.88 1.40 -3.97
CA GLY A 285 4.06 0.58 -3.70
C GLY A 285 3.83 -0.90 -3.95
N LEU A 286 2.73 -1.47 -3.46
CA LEU A 286 2.41 -2.88 -3.77
C LEU A 286 2.17 -3.10 -5.26
N ARG A 287 1.52 -2.16 -5.95
CA ARG A 287 1.33 -2.23 -7.40
C ARG A 287 2.67 -2.31 -8.13
N ASP A 288 3.59 -1.41 -7.81
CA ASP A 288 4.90 -1.32 -8.47
C ASP A 288 5.77 -2.54 -8.12
N VAL A 289 5.70 -3.05 -6.89
CA VAL A 289 6.37 -4.30 -6.48
C VAL A 289 5.87 -5.50 -7.26
N TRP A 290 4.55 -5.67 -7.35
CA TRP A 290 3.98 -6.79 -8.11
C TRP A 290 4.34 -6.70 -9.58
N ARG A 291 4.34 -5.49 -10.13
CA ARG A 291 4.74 -5.24 -11.51
C ARG A 291 6.21 -5.68 -11.75
N MET A 292 7.15 -5.25 -10.91
CA MET A 292 8.55 -5.67 -11.02
C MET A 292 8.75 -7.17 -10.79
N ALA A 293 8.09 -7.71 -9.75
CA ALA A 293 8.19 -9.12 -9.40
C ALA A 293 7.74 -10.02 -10.55
N LEU A 294 6.90 -9.51 -11.44
CA LEU A 294 6.36 -10.23 -12.58
C LEU A 294 7.00 -9.82 -13.91
N GLY A 295 7.95 -8.88 -13.90
CA GLY A 295 8.75 -8.46 -15.06
C GLY A 295 8.00 -7.66 -16.11
N VAL A 296 7.03 -6.82 -15.68
CA VAL A 296 6.07 -6.11 -16.58
C VAL A 296 5.95 -4.63 -16.27
#